data_AF-A0A1B3ZIF6-F1
#
_entry.id   AF-A0A1B3ZIF6-F1
#
_cell.length_a   1.000
_cell.length_b   1.000
_cell.length_c   1.000
_cell.angle_alpha   90.00
_cell.angle_beta   90.00
_cell.angle_gamma   90.00
#
_symmetry.space_group_name_H-M   'P 1'
#
loop_
_entity.id
_entity.type
_entity.pdbx_description
1 polymer ?
#
loop_
_entity_poly.entity_id
_entity_poly.type
_entity_poly.pdbx_seq_one_letter_code
_entity_poly.pdbx_strand_id
1 'polypeptide(L)'
;MEQVRLNNRPAHLEYIKGSGSSIVAAGPLIGPDGHAVGGFFLLDVANLAAAEDWAAKDPFRALELYGSVEIQEWKYVFGSGLEPRP
;
A
#
# COMPACT_ATOMS: atom_id res chain seq x y z
N MET A 1 0.68 0.48 20.07
CA MET A 1 0.77 0.63 18.60
C MET A 1 1.80 -0.33 18.01
N GLU A 2 3.07 -0.24 18.41
CA GLU A 2 4.16 -1.04 17.82
C GLU A 2 3.98 -2.57 17.96
N GLN A 3 3.68 -3.06 19.16
CA GLN A 3 3.41 -4.50 19.38
C GLN A 3 2.22 -5.01 18.56
N VAL A 4 1.19 -4.18 18.33
CA VAL A 4 0.02 -4.53 17.50
C VAL A 4 0.42 -4.63 16.04
N ARG A 5 1.29 -3.73 15.54
CA ARG A 5 1.85 -3.82 14.18
C ARG A 5 2.68 -5.08 14.01
N LEU A 6 3.54 -5.42 14.97
CA LEU A 6 4.38 -6.63 14.92
C LEU A 6 3.54 -7.90 14.89
N ASN A 7 2.53 -8.01 15.76
CA ASN A 7 1.69 -9.19 15.86
C ASN A 7 0.81 -9.41 14.61
N ASN A 8 0.42 -8.34 13.92
CA ASN A 8 -0.45 -8.41 12.74
C ASN A 8 0.31 -8.29 11.40
N ARG A 9 1.63 -8.03 11.45
CA ARG A 9 2.50 -7.95 10.27
C ARG A 9 2.42 -9.19 9.38
N PRO A 10 2.33 -10.43 9.90
CA PRO A 10 2.19 -11.62 9.05
C PRO A 10 0.93 -11.57 8.18
N ALA A 11 -0.24 -11.28 8.76
CA ALA A 11 -1.51 -11.20 8.04
C ALA A 11 -1.50 -10.07 7.00
N HIS A 12 -0.94 -8.91 7.34
CA HIS A 12 -0.74 -7.80 6.41
C HIS A 12 0.18 -8.19 5.23
N LEU A 13 1.30 -8.85 5.50
CA LEU A 13 2.22 -9.32 4.46
C LEU A 13 1.60 -10.42 3.58
N GLU A 14 0.80 -11.31 4.15
CA GLU A 14 0.04 -12.31 3.38
C GLU A 14 -0.98 -11.66 2.46
N TYR A 15 -1.73 -10.67 2.94
CA TYR A 15 -2.67 -9.89 2.13
C TYR A 15 -1.96 -9.21 0.94
N ILE A 16 -0.82 -8.56 1.19
CA ILE A 16 0.00 -7.93 0.16
C ILE A 16 0.52 -8.97 -0.85
N LYS A 17 1.10 -10.07 -0.38
CA LYS A 17 1.61 -11.13 -1.26
C LYS A 17 0.50 -11.79 -2.09
N GLY A 18 -0.68 -11.95 -1.50
CA GLY A 18 -1.87 -12.50 -2.16
C GLY A 18 -2.47 -11.56 -3.21
N SER A 19 -2.11 -10.28 -3.22
CA SER A 19 -2.56 -9.31 -4.22
C SER A 19 -1.89 -9.51 -5.59
N GLY A 20 -0.87 -10.36 -5.67
CA GLY A 20 -0.23 -10.78 -6.92
C GLY A 20 0.29 -9.60 -7.74
N SER A 21 0.01 -9.60 -9.04
CA SER A 21 0.45 -8.56 -9.98
C SER A 21 -0.28 -7.22 -9.86
N SER A 22 -1.27 -7.10 -8.97
CA SER A 22 -1.97 -5.82 -8.75
C SER A 22 -1.09 -4.79 -8.01
N ILE A 23 -0.01 -5.25 -7.34
CA ILE A 23 0.96 -4.36 -6.70
C ILE A 23 2.16 -4.21 -7.62
N VAL A 24 2.34 -3.01 -8.15
CA VAL A 24 3.46 -2.65 -9.01
C VAL A 24 4.71 -2.36 -8.17
N ALA A 25 4.52 -1.61 -7.09
CA ALA A 25 5.57 -1.29 -6.12
C ALA A 25 4.96 -1.08 -4.74
N ALA A 26 5.70 -1.45 -3.70
CA ALA A 26 5.28 -1.22 -2.32
C ALA A 26 6.49 -1.06 -1.41
N GLY A 27 6.35 -0.26 -0.35
CA GLY A 27 7.42 -0.06 0.62
C GLY A 27 7.01 0.81 1.80
N PRO A 28 7.84 0.88 2.84
CA PRO A 28 7.62 1.78 3.96
C PRO A 28 7.88 3.24 3.55
N LEU A 29 7.06 4.15 4.03
CA LEU A 29 7.40 5.57 4.07
C LEU A 29 8.36 5.79 5.24
N ILE A 30 9.47 6.48 5.00
CA ILE A 30 10.53 6.69 5.98
C ILE A 30 10.46 8.13 6.50
N GLY A 31 10.42 8.27 7.83
CA GLY A 31 10.45 9.56 8.52
C GLY A 31 11.86 10.16 8.59
N PRO A 32 11.99 11.40 9.09
CA PRO A 32 13.28 12.10 9.21
C PRO A 32 14.32 11.39 10.09
N ASP A 33 13.87 10.51 10.99
CA ASP A 33 14.69 9.72 11.90
C ASP A 33 15.13 8.37 11.30
N GLY A 34 14.74 8.08 10.06
CA GLY A 34 15.05 6.82 9.39
C GLY A 34 14.10 5.67 9.73
N HIS A 35 13.08 5.89 10.57
CA HIS A 35 12.10 4.85 10.92
C HIS A 35 10.89 4.86 9.97
N ALA A 36 10.23 3.72 9.86
CA ALA A 36 9.02 3.59 9.05
C ALA A 36 7.83 4.28 9.72
N VAL A 37 7.26 5.27 9.05
CA VAL A 37 6.10 6.05 9.54
C VAL A 37 4.79 5.70 8.82
N GLY A 38 4.86 4.94 7.73
CA GLY A 38 3.69 4.55 6.94
C GLY A 38 4.02 3.51 5.87
N GLY A 39 3.08 3.29 4.96
CA GLY A 39 3.25 2.46 3.78
C GLY A 39 2.92 3.25 2.51
N PHE A 40 3.59 2.93 1.43
CA PHE A 40 3.31 3.40 0.09
C PHE A 40 3.06 2.20 -0.81
N PHE A 41 2.02 2.30 -1.65
CA PHE A 41 1.63 1.29 -2.61
C PHE A 41 1.30 1.94 -3.95
N LEU A 42 1.88 1.40 -5.01
CA LEU A 42 1.48 1.67 -6.39
C LEU A 42 0.72 0.46 -6.89
N LEU A 43 -0.55 0.66 -7.23
CA LEU A 43 -1.46 -0.39 -7.65
C LEU A 43 -1.74 -0.30 -9.16
N ASP A 44 -1.76 -1.44 -9.83
CA ASP A 44 -2.33 -1.60 -11.16
C ASP A 44 -3.70 -2.27 -11.05
N VAL A 45 -4.74 -1.43 -11.00
CA VAL A 45 -6.13 -1.83 -10.82
C VAL A 45 -7.04 -1.08 -11.79
N ALA A 46 -8.24 -1.59 -12.00
CA ALA A 46 -9.15 -1.12 -13.04
C ALA A 46 -9.59 0.35 -12.87
N ASN A 47 -9.76 0.82 -11.62
CA ASN A 47 -10.22 2.16 -11.30
C ASN A 47 -9.95 2.50 -9.81
N LEU A 48 -10.26 3.75 -9.43
CA LEU A 48 -10.10 4.24 -8.05
C LEU A 48 -10.88 3.40 -7.03
N ALA A 49 -12.12 2.99 -7.33
CA ALA A 49 -12.93 2.19 -6.42
C ALA A 49 -12.29 0.82 -6.10
N ALA A 50 -11.63 0.19 -7.08
CA ALA A 50 -10.88 -1.04 -6.85
C ALA A 50 -9.67 -0.83 -5.92
N ALA A 51 -9.02 0.34 -5.99
CA ALA A 51 -7.93 0.71 -5.06
C ALA A 51 -8.46 0.97 -3.63
N GLU A 52 -9.59 1.65 -3.50
CA GLU A 52 -10.25 1.90 -2.22
C GLU A 52 -10.71 0.60 -1.55
N ASP A 53 -11.30 -0.31 -2.31
CA ASP A 53 -11.71 -1.64 -1.86
C ASP A 53 -10.52 -2.50 -1.43
N TRP A 54 -9.40 -2.42 -2.16
CA TRP A 54 -8.16 -3.07 -1.79
C TRP A 54 -7.64 -2.53 -0.46
N ALA A 55 -7.54 -1.20 -0.32
CA ALA A 55 -7.10 -0.58 0.93
C ALA A 55 -8.05 -0.88 2.10
N ALA A 56 -9.36 -1.04 1.85
CA ALA A 56 -10.37 -1.42 2.85
C ALA A 56 -10.17 -2.82 3.43
N LYS A 57 -9.60 -3.73 2.64
CA LYS A 57 -9.40 -5.13 3.00
C LYS A 57 -8.05 -5.40 3.67
N ASP A 58 -7.17 -4.40 3.77
CA ASP A 58 -5.93 -4.51 4.53
C ASP A 58 -6.21 -4.77 6.02
N PRO A 59 -5.70 -5.87 6.62
CA PRO A 59 -5.86 -6.16 8.05
C PRO A 59 -5.41 -5.02 8.96
N PHE A 60 -4.42 -4.21 8.57
CA PHE A 60 -3.99 -3.04 9.34
C PHE A 60 -5.05 -1.94 9.41
N ARG A 61 -5.95 -1.85 8.42
CA ARG A 61 -7.05 -0.88 8.43
C ARG A 61 -8.13 -1.23 9.45
N ALA A 62 -8.43 -2.52 9.61
CA ALA A 62 -9.39 -2.99 10.63
C ALA A 62 -8.89 -2.75 12.07
N LEU A 63 -7.60 -2.50 12.24
CA LEU A 63 -6.95 -2.25 13.53
C LEU A 63 -6.75 -0.75 13.82
N GLU A 64 -7.30 0.14 12.96
CA GLU A 64 -7.17 1.60 13.07
C GLU A 64 -5.71 2.07 13.23
N LEU A 65 -4.75 1.31 12.68
CA LEU A 65 -3.32 1.59 12.82
C LEU A 65 -2.85 2.75 11.94
N TYR A 66 -3.69 3.19 11.00
CA TYR A 66 -3.42 4.29 10.08
C TYR A 66 -4.02 5.57 10.63
N GLY A 67 -3.17 6.58 10.87
CA GLY A 67 -3.64 7.92 11.21
C GLY A 67 -4.39 8.60 10.06
N SER A 68 -3.97 8.34 8.82
CA SER A 68 -4.66 8.74 7.59
C SER A 68 -4.37 7.75 6.47
N VAL A 69 -5.29 7.67 5.50
CA VAL A 69 -5.12 6.93 4.25
C VAL A 69 -5.55 7.86 3.12
N GLU A 70 -4.64 8.08 2.17
CA GLU A 70 -4.89 8.87 0.96
C GLU A 70 -4.75 7.96 -0.25
N ILE A 71 -5.74 8.00 -1.14
CA ILE A 71 -5.79 7.16 -2.33
C ILE A 71 -6.10 8.09 -3.49
N GLN A 72 -5.23 8.08 -4.50
CA GLN A 72 -5.36 8.94 -5.66
C GLN A 72 -4.97 8.20 -6.93
N GLU A 73 -5.72 8.44 -8.00
CA GLU A 73 -5.35 8.00 -9.33
C GLU A 73 -4.09 8.76 -9.78
N TRP A 74 -3.07 8.01 -10.21
CA TRP A 74 -1.84 8.56 -10.73
C TRP A 74 -1.57 8.04 -12.13
N LYS A 75 -1.27 8.97 -13.04
CA LYS A 75 -0.88 8.65 -14.42
C LYS A 75 0.63 8.70 -14.54
N TYR A 76 1.23 7.58 -14.89
CA TYR A 76 2.64 7.53 -15.24
C TYR A 76 2.92 8.29 -16.54
N VAL A 77 3.86 9.23 -16.51
CA VAL A 77 4.22 10.07 -17.67
C VAL A 77 5.65 9.79 -18.15
N PHE A 78 6.61 9.64 -17.23
CA PHE A 78 8.01 9.38 -17.56
C PHE A 78 8.72 8.65 -16.41
N GLY A 79 9.75 7.86 -16.73
CA GLY A 79 10.58 7.14 -15.77
C GLY A 79 11.23 5.89 -16.39
N SER A 80 11.92 5.10 -15.57
CA SER A 80 12.40 3.76 -15.93
C SER A 80 11.80 2.72 -15.00
N GLY A 81 11.58 1.51 -15.50
CA GLY A 81 11.08 0.38 -14.70
C GLY A 81 9.56 0.22 -14.64
N LEU A 82 8.78 1.12 -15.26
CA LEU A 82 7.35 0.96 -15.50
C LEU A 82 7.04 1.18 -16.98
N GLU A 83 6.16 0.36 -17.55
CA GLU A 83 5.68 0.56 -18.91
C GLU A 83 4.49 1.53 -18.92
N PRO A 84 4.45 2.53 -19.83
CA PRO A 84 3.28 3.39 -20.00
C PRO A 84 2.06 2.54 -20.33
N ARG A 85 0.95 2.77 -19.63
CA ARG A 85 -0.34 2.26 -20.10
C ARG A 85 -0.73 2.98 -21.41
N PRO A 86 -1.23 2.25 -22.42
CA PRO A 86 -1.80 2.86 -23.62
C PRO A 86 -2.98 3.78 -23.30
#